data_AF-A0A1G1D1W3-F1
#
_entry.id   AF-A0A1G1D1W3-F1
#
_cell.length_a   1.000
_cell.length_b   1.000
_cell.length_c   1.000
_cell.angle_alpha   90.00
_cell.angle_beta   90.00
_cell.angle_gamma   90.00
#
_symmetry.space_group_name_H-M   'P 1'
#
loop_
_entity.id
_entity.type
_entity.pdbx_description
1 polymer ?
#
loop_
_entity_poly.entity_id
_entity_poly.type
_entity_poly.pdbx_seq_one_letter_code
_entity_poly.pdbx_strand_id
1 'polypeptide(L)' 'MASRGGKTVKGLSAEQYIMQSINTPDAYTVKGFEPGTMPADLGEKMTVKELDMIIKHLLGKS' A
#
# COMPACT_ATOMS: atom_id res chain seq x y z
N MET A 1 16.58 11.43 -1.34
CA MET A 1 16.44 10.72 -0.05
C MET A 1 15.00 10.25 0.09
N ALA A 2 14.68 9.00 -0.25
CA ALA A 2 13.36 8.40 0.00
C ALA A 2 13.46 6.86 0.02
N SER A 3 14.28 6.31 0.92
CA SER A 3 14.40 4.85 1.11
C SER A 3 13.56 4.39 2.30
N ARG A 4 12.27 4.78 2.33
CA ARG A 4 11.30 4.31 3.33
C ARG A 4 10.23 3.40 2.70
N GLY A 5 10.65 2.51 1.81
CA GLY A 5 9.86 1.31 1.50
C GLY A 5 10.17 0.28 2.58
N GLY A 6 9.35 0.24 3.64
CA GLY A 6 9.44 -0.80 4.67
C GLY A 6 9.47 -2.19 4.00
N LYS A 7 10.30 -3.10 4.51
CA LYS A 7 10.50 -4.45 3.95
C LYS A 7 9.15 -5.09 3.65
N THR A 8 8.75 -5.09 2.39
CA THR A 8 7.49 -5.67 1.94
C THR A 8 7.60 -7.18 2.05
N VAL A 9 6.48 -7.82 2.39
CA VAL A 9 6.37 -9.25 2.68
C VAL A 9 7.24 -10.10 1.73
N LYS A 10 7.97 -11.07 2.29
CA LYS A 10 8.92 -11.91 1.55
C LYS A 10 8.22 -12.61 0.38
N GLY A 11 8.55 -12.22 -0.85
CA GLY A 11 8.01 -12.81 -2.09
C GLY A 11 7.08 -11.92 -2.91
N LEU A 12 6.66 -10.76 -2.41
CA LEU A 12 5.89 -9.77 -3.18
C LEU A 12 6.79 -8.63 -3.68
N SER A 13 6.55 -8.16 -4.90
CA SER A 13 7.11 -6.88 -5.35
C SER A 13 6.51 -5.75 -4.50
N ALA A 14 7.24 -4.64 -4.37
CA ALA A 14 6.75 -3.48 -3.64
C ALA A 14 5.41 -2.97 -4.22
N GLU A 15 5.24 -3.04 -5.54
CA GLU A 15 4.01 -2.70 -6.25
C GLU A 15 2.83 -3.60 -5.86
N GLN A 16 3.05 -4.92 -5.90
CA GLN A 16 2.04 -5.90 -5.52
C GLN A 16 1.65 -5.78 -4.05
N TYR A 17 2.63 -5.54 -3.17
CA TYR A 17 2.37 -5.33 -1.75
C TYR A 17 1.51 -4.09 -1.49
N ILE A 18 1.81 -2.96 -2.15
CA ILE A 18 1.03 -1.74 -2.01
C ILE A 18 -0.38 -1.94 -2.57
N MET A 19 -0.51 -2.54 -3.75
CA MET A 19 -1.82 -2.80 -4.37
C MET A 19 -2.70 -3.71 -3.50
N GLN A 20 -2.12 -4.77 -2.95
CA GLN A 20 -2.81 -5.65 -2.00
C GLN A 20 -3.14 -4.91 -0.71
N SER A 21 -2.25 -4.08 -0.17
CA SER A 21 -2.52 -3.32 1.05
C SER A 21 -3.64 -2.29 0.86
N ILE A 22 -3.80 -1.71 -0.33
CA ILE A 22 -4.92 -0.78 -0.59
C ILE A 22 -6.24 -1.50 -0.81
N ASN A 23 -6.22 -2.62 -1.53
CA ASN A 23 -7.43 -3.41 -1.80
C ASN A 23 -7.87 -4.24 -0.59
N THR A 24 -6.92 -4.63 0.27
CA THR A 24 -7.15 -5.37 1.52
C THR A 24 -6.36 -4.72 2.67
N PRO A 25 -6.85 -3.59 3.22
CA PRO A 25 -6.20 -2.76 4.24
C PRO A 25 -5.61 -3.49 5.46
N ASP A 26 -6.29 -4.54 5.93
CA ASP A 26 -5.85 -5.32 7.10
C ASP A 26 -5.17 -6.65 6.73
N ALA A 27 -4.89 -6.91 5.44
CA ALA A 27 -4.20 -8.15 5.04
C ALA A 27 -2.77 -8.24 5.59
N TYR A 28 -2.10 -7.09 5.75
CA TYR A 28 -0.74 -7.02 6.28
C TYR A 28 -0.55 -5.81 7.20
N THR A 29 -1.01 -5.91 8.44
CA THR A 29 -0.71 -4.91 9.47
C THR A 29 0.75 -5.01 9.88
N VAL A 30 1.51 -3.94 9.69
CA VAL A 30 2.90 -3.85 10.14
C VAL A 30 2.94 -3.76 11.67
N LYS A 31 3.89 -4.48 12.30
CA LYS A 31 4.09 -4.43 13.75
C LYS A 31 4.28 -2.98 14.22
N GLY A 32 3.42 -2.53 15.13
CA GLY A 32 3.40 -1.16 15.65
C GLY A 32 2.28 -0.29 15.12
N PHE A 33 1.45 -0.79 14.19
CA PHE A 33 0.19 -0.17 13.78
C PHE A 33 -0.99 -1.00 14.29
N GLU A 34 -2.06 -0.34 14.73
CA GLU A 34 -3.29 -1.02 15.15
C GLU A 34 -4.11 -1.46 13.92
N PRO A 35 -4.72 -2.66 13.94
CA PRO A 35 -5.69 -3.07 12.93
C PRO A 35 -6.80 -2.01 12.76
N GLY A 36 -7.24 -1.76 11.53
CA GLY A 36 -8.27 -0.75 11.25
C GLY A 36 -7.75 0.71 11.22
N THR A 37 -6.44 0.95 11.38
CA THR A 37 -5.84 2.28 11.14
C THR A 37 -6.00 2.70 9.66
N MET A 38 -5.98 1.73 8.75
CA MET A 38 -6.19 1.96 7.33
C MET A 38 -7.69 1.79 7.02
N PRO A 39 -8.34 2.77 6.36
CA PRO A 39 -9.77 2.67 6.06
C PRO A 39 -10.07 1.46 5.19
N ALA A 40 -11.00 0.60 5.61
CA ALA A 40 -11.40 -0.59 4.86
C ALA A 40 -11.98 -0.27 3.48
N ASP A 41 -12.61 0.90 3.36
CA ASP A 41 -13.22 1.40 2.11
C ASP A 41 -12.26 2.22 1.26
N LEU A 42 -10.97 2.26 1.60
CA LEU A 42 -9.98 3.04 0.85
C LEU A 42 -9.92 2.62 -0.61
N GLY A 43 -9.94 1.31 -0.90
CA GLY A 43 -9.95 0.78 -2.26
C GLY A 43 -11.25 1.07 -3.03
N GLU A 44 -12.38 1.25 -2.33
CA GLU A 44 -13.68 1.55 -2.94
C GLU A 44 -13.86 3.05 -3.21
N LYS A 45 -13.21 3.91 -2.41
CA LYS A 45 -13.28 5.37 -2.52
C LYS A 45 -12.40 5.97 -3.60
N MET A 46 -11.55 5.18 -4.26
CA MET A 46 -10.61 5.66 -5.27
C MET A 46 -10.79 4.96 -6.60
N THR A 47 -10.56 5.70 -7.67
CA THR A 47 -10.54 5.14 -9.03
C THR A 47 -9.26 4.35 -9.27
N VAL A 48 -9.31 3.41 -10.22
CA VAL A 48 -8.13 2.61 -10.63
C VAL A 48 -6.95 3.51 -11.06
N LYS A 49 -7.24 4.69 -11.64
CA LYS A 49 -6.21 5.67 -12.02
C LYS A 49 -5.53 6.32 -10.82
N GLU A 50 -6.29 6.68 -9.79
CA GLU A 50 -5.75 7.26 -8.56
C GLU A 50 -4.90 6.24 -7.80
N LEU A 51 -5.34 4.98 -7.78
CA LEU A 51 -4.57 3.86 -7.24
C LEU A 51 -3.18 3.75 -7.91
N ASP A 52 -3.14 3.74 -9.25
CA ASP A 52 -1.88 3.66 -10.02
C ASP A 52 -0.97 4.88 -9.75
N MET A 53 -1.54 6.08 -9.63
CA MET A 53 -0.79 7.30 -9.29
C MET A 53 -0.16 7.21 -7.90
N ILE A 54 -0.91 6.73 -6.90
CA ILE A 54 -0.41 6.55 -5.53
C ILE A 54 0.68 5.48 -5.50
N ILE A 55 0.48 4.36 -6.18
CA ILE A 55 1.49 3.28 -6.29
C ILE A 55 2.79 3.83 -6.89
N LYS A 56 2.72 4.56 -8.01
CA LYS A 56 3.89 5.19 -8.64
C LYS A 56 4.60 6.18 -7.71
N HIS A 57 3.84 7.01 -7.01
CA HIS A 57 4.36 7.96 -6.03
C HIS A 57 5.08 7.25 -4.88
N LEU A 58 4.48 6.21 -4.30
CA LEU A 58 5.05 5.42 -3.21
C LEU A 58 6.29 4.63 -3.64
N LEU A 59 6.35 4.21 -4.90
CA LEU A 59 7.51 3.55 -5.50
C LEU A 59 8.63 4.53 -5.90
N GLY A 60 8.42 5.85 -5.76
CA GLY A 60 9.37 6.87 -6.20
C GLY A 60 9.57 6.93 -7.71
N LYS A 61 8.63 6.36 -8.48
CA LYS A 61 8.60 6.47 -9.94
C LYS A 61 7.72 7.67 -10.29
N SER A 62 8.33 8.86 -10.27
CA SER A 62 7.68 10.11 -10.72
C SER A 62 7.87 10.31 -12.21
#